data_AF-A0A6B3I871-F1
#
_entry.id   AF-A0A6B3I871-F1
#
_cell.length_a   1.000
_cell.length_b   1.000
_cell.length_c   1.000
_cell.angle_alpha   90.00
_cell.angle_beta   90.00
_cell.angle_gamma   90.00
#
_symmetry.space_group_name_H-M   'P 1'
#
loop_
_entity.id
_entity.type
_entity.pdbx_description
1 polymer ?
#
loop_
_entity_poly.entity_id
_entity_poly.type
_entity_poly.pdbx_seq_one_letter_code
_entity_poly.pdbx_strand_id
1 'polypeptide(L)' 'TPMRRFGTPEEVAAAVLFLGFDATFTNGVDLPVDGGLAQGLEYPHDEVAEH' A
#
# COMPACT_ATOMS: atom_id res chain seq x y z
N THR A 1 -7.59 -2.20 -5.57
CA THR A 1 -6.78 -1.92 -4.36
C THR A 1 -7.67 -1.20 -3.36
N PRO A 2 -7.49 -1.40 -2.05
CA PRO A 2 -8.20 -0.67 -0.99
C PRO A 2 -8.17 0.86 -1.14
N MET A 3 -7.07 1.42 -1.64
CA MET A 3 -6.95 2.86 -1.87
C MET A 3 -7.69 3.39 -3.11
N ARG A 4 -8.31 2.52 -3.92
CA ARG A 4 -9.15 2.85 -5.09
C ARG A 4 -8.52 3.82 -6.11
N ARG A 5 -7.19 3.84 -6.19
CA ARG A 5 -6.43 4.60 -7.20
C ARG A 5 -5.14 3.86 -7.57
N PHE A 6 -4.55 4.29 -8.68
CA PHE A 6 -3.18 3.92 -9.00
C PHE A 6 -2.19 4.67 -8.11
N GLY A 7 -1.08 4.00 -7.80
CA GLY A 7 0.07 4.63 -7.19
C GLY A 7 0.86 5.46 -8.20
N THR A 8 1.71 6.36 -7.71
CA THR A 8 2.67 7.10 -8.55
C THR A 8 4.10 6.59 -8.34
N PRO A 9 5.01 6.80 -9.30
CA PRO A 9 6.43 6.46 -9.13
C PRO A 9 7.07 7.11 -7.89
N GLU A 10 6.63 8.31 -7.53
CA GLU A 10 7.13 9.05 -6.37
C GLU A 10 6.82 8.35 -5.04
N GLU A 11 5.71 7.61 -4.96
CA GLU A 11 5.36 6.84 -3.76
C GLU A 11 6.31 5.66 -3.55
N VAL A 12 6.74 5.02 -4.65
CA VAL A 12 7.79 3.98 -4.61
C VAL A 12 9.14 4.59 -4.25
N ALA A 13 9.50 5.74 -4.84
CA ALA A 13 10.74 6.43 -4.53
C ALA A 13 10.83 6.82 -3.05
N ALA A 14 9.73 7.32 -2.46
CA ALA A 14 9.67 7.64 -1.04
C ALA A 14 9.89 6.41 -0.15
N ALA A 15 9.28 5.27 -0.49
CA ALA A 15 9.49 4.02 0.24
C ALA A 15 10.94 3.52 0.14
N VAL A 16 11.57 3.66 -1.03
CA VAL A 16 12.99 3.33 -1.22
C VAL A 16 13.90 4.24 -0.40
N LEU A 17 13.62 5.56 -0.37
CA LEU A 17 14.39 6.50 0.45
C LEU A 17 14.27 6.17 1.94
N PHE A 18 13.07 5.86 2.43
CA PHE A 18 12.87 5.39 3.80
C PHE A 18 13.70 4.13 4.10
N LEU A 19 13.60 3.09 3.25
CA LEU A 19 14.37 1.85 3.43
C LEU A 19 15.89 2.09 3.37
N GLY A 20 16.34 2.95 2.46
CA GLY A 20 17.75 3.21 2.23
C GLY A 20 18.43 4.04 3.32
N PHE A 21 17.68 4.91 4.00
CA PHE A 21 18.28 5.91 4.88
C PHE A 21 17.74 5.92 6.31
N ASP A 22 16.45 5.61 6.51
CA ASP A 22 15.79 5.80 7.81
C ASP A 22 15.50 4.48 8.53
N ALA A 23 15.37 3.37 7.80
CA ALA A 23 15.00 2.05 8.32
C ALA A 23 16.17 1.33 9.03
N THR A 24 16.79 1.99 10.01
CA THR A 24 18.08 1.62 10.64
C THR A 24 18.11 0.29 11.40
N PHE A 25 16.96 -0.33 11.65
CA PHE A 25 16.86 -1.65 12.31
C PHE A 25 15.91 -2.61 11.58
N THR A 26 15.52 -2.28 10.34
CA THR A 26 14.67 -3.12 9.50
C THR A 26 15.53 -3.77 8.42
N ASN A 27 15.50 -5.10 8.32
CA ASN A 27 16.19 -5.83 7.26
C ASN A 27 15.40 -7.08 6.86
N GLY A 28 15.65 -7.58 5.65
CA GLY A 28 15.06 -8.85 5.17
C GLY A 28 13.55 -8.84 4.98
N VAL A 29 12.93 -7.67 4.85
CA VAL A 29 11.48 -7.51 4.65
C VAL A 29 11.15 -7.13 3.21
N ASP A 30 10.00 -7.59 2.75
CA ASP A 30 9.33 -7.02 1.59
C ASP A 30 8.38 -5.92 2.07
N LEU A 31 8.53 -4.70 1.55
CA LEU A 31 7.67 -3.56 1.87
C LEU A 31 6.66 -3.32 0.73
N PRO A 32 5.37 -3.67 0.90
CA PRO A 32 4.36 -3.45 -0.14
C PRO A 32 4.08 -1.95 -0.33
N VAL A 33 4.10 -1.50 -1.59
CA VAL A 33 3.74 -0.14 -2.00
C VAL A 33 2.70 -0.23 -3.13
N ASP A 34 1.56 -0.86 -2.82
CA ASP A 34 0.58 -1.31 -3.83
C ASP A 34 -0.85 -0.81 -3.56
N GLY A 35 -1.00 0.13 -2.62
CA GLY A 35 -2.29 0.64 -2.19
C GLY A 35 -3.19 -0.40 -1.53
N GLY A 36 -2.61 -1.48 -1.00
CA GLY A 36 -3.26 -2.58 -0.28
C GLY A 36 -3.69 -3.75 -1.17
N LEU A 37 -3.21 -3.85 -2.41
CA LEU A 37 -3.62 -4.89 -3.36
C LEU A 37 -3.33 -6.31 -2.84
N ALA A 38 -2.11 -6.53 -2.35
CA ALA A 38 -1.65 -7.84 -1.90
C ALA A 38 -2.31 -8.29 -0.59
N GLN A 39 -2.97 -7.38 0.14
CA GLN A 39 -3.64 -7.72 1.39
C GLN A 39 -4.98 -8.43 1.18
N GLY A 40 -5.48 -8.51 -0.06
CA GLY A 40 -6.73 -9.21 -0.37
C GLY A 40 -7.95 -8.63 0.34
N LEU A 41 -7.86 -7.38 0.83
CA LEU A 41 -8.97 -6.68 1.46
C LEU A 41 -9.96 -6.29 0.35
N GLU A 42 -10.90 -7.20 0.10
CA GLU A 42 -12.10 -6.92 -0.68
C GLU A 42 -12.94 -5.92 0.10
N TYR A 43 -13.38 -4.84 -0.56
CA TYR A 43 -14.35 -3.96 0.07
C TYR A 43 -15.63 -4.78 0.26
N PRO A 44 -16.27 -4.80 1.44
CA PRO A 44 -17.60 -5.38 1.55
C PRO A 44 -18.47 -4.66 0.52
N HIS A 45 -19.00 -5.43 -0.44
CA HIS A 45 -19.81 -4.91 -1.54
C HIS A 45 -21.22 -4.50 -1.09
N ASP A 46 -21.56 -4.72 0.18
CA ASP A 46 -22.92 -4.56 0.71
C ASP A 46 -23.00 -3.39 1.70
N GLU A 47 -23.15 -2.15 1.21
CA GLU A 47 -23.73 -1.04 1.99
C GLU A 47 -24.17 0.16 1.12
N VAL A 48 -24.60 -0.06 -0.13
CA VAL A 48 -25.23 1.00 -0.96
C VAL A 48 -26.48 0.56 -1.73
N ALA A 49 -27.20 -0.47 -1.26
CA ALA A 49 -28.56 -0.75 -1.71
C ALA A 49 -29.50 -0.81 -0.49
N GLU A 50 -30.49 0.07 -0.49
CA GLU A 50 -31.48 0.36 0.56
C GLU A 50 -31.00 1.24 1.72
N HIS A 51 -31.07 2.56 1.53
CA HIS A 51 -32.18 3.42 1.98
C HIS A 51 -32.23 4.70 1.13
#